data_AF-A0A955RLN6-F1
#
_entry.id   AF-A0A955RLN6-F1
#
_cell.length_a   1.000
_cell.length_b   1.000
_cell.length_c   1.000
_cell.angle_alpha   90.00
_cell.angle_beta   90.00
_cell.angle_gamma   90.00
#
_symmetry.space_group_name_H-M   'P 1'
#
loop_
_entity.id
_entity.type
_entity.pdbx_description
1 polymer ?
#
loop_
_entity_poly.entity_id
_entity_poly.type
_entity_poly.pdbx_seq_one_letter_code
_entity_poly.pdbx_strand_id
1 'polypeptide(L)'
;VDVKYYEGKDNAMLIYKEAFNADELRSYVNLEAVSEVFTDNAQLYQEAQKRKKSKLVREILDASDSSIAKGSEFAKDDNFDFKTSKTPMNLSSIDVLIYDGKVATINFKDSITGTVIANKDYYENSKAIFDMLWNML
;
A
#
# COMPACT_ATOMS: atom_id res chain seq x y z
N VAL A 1 18.84 -11.69 3.74
CA VAL A 1 17.74 -11.30 2.83
C VAL A 1 16.73 -12.42 2.92
N ASP A 2 15.48 -12.14 3.30
CA ASP A 2 14.39 -13.11 3.28
C ASP A 2 13.36 -12.68 2.22
N VAL A 3 12.88 -13.62 1.42
CA VAL A 3 11.92 -13.36 0.33
C VAL A 3 10.81 -14.39 0.42
N LYS A 4 9.58 -13.91 0.51
CA LYS A 4 8.37 -14.75 0.55
C LYS A 4 7.50 -14.46 -0.66
N TYR A 5 7.03 -15.52 -1.29
CA TYR A 5 6.13 -15.47 -2.43
C TYR A 5 4.74 -15.96 -2.02
N TYR A 6 3.71 -15.28 -2.50
CA TYR A 6 2.30 -15.53 -2.20
C TYR A 6 1.57 -15.68 -3.53
N GLU A 7 0.80 -16.76 -3.67
CA GLU A 7 0.02 -17.02 -4.88
C GLU A 7 -1.47 -17.11 -4.55
N GLY A 8 -2.28 -16.43 -5.36
CA GLY A 8 -3.72 -16.38 -5.20
C GLY A 8 -4.19 -15.27 -4.25
N LYS A 9 -5.48 -14.93 -4.38
CA LYS A 9 -6.13 -13.83 -3.66
C LYS A 9 -5.98 -13.95 -2.15
N ASP A 10 -6.28 -15.12 -1.59
CA ASP A 10 -6.31 -15.32 -0.13
C ASP A 10 -4.92 -15.17 0.50
N ASN A 11 -3.89 -15.67 -0.18
CA ASN A 11 -2.51 -15.55 0.29
C ASN A 11 -1.98 -14.12 0.13
N ALA A 12 -2.27 -13.45 -1.00
CA ALA A 12 -1.91 -12.05 -1.18
C ALA A 12 -2.57 -11.16 -0.12
N MET A 13 -3.79 -11.49 0.33
CA MET A 13 -4.46 -10.77 1.41
C MET A 13 -3.71 -10.82 2.76
N LEU A 14 -2.90 -11.85 2.99
CA LEU A 14 -2.08 -11.94 4.20
C LEU A 14 -1.03 -10.82 4.27
N ILE A 15 -0.58 -10.33 3.11
CA ILE A 15 0.36 -9.20 3.02
C ILE A 15 -0.31 -7.92 3.53
N TYR A 16 -1.55 -7.63 3.08
CA TYR A 16 -2.32 -6.49 3.60
C TYR A 16 -2.55 -6.60 5.09
N LYS A 17 -2.93 -7.79 5.60
CA LYS A 17 -3.12 -7.99 7.05
C LYS A 17 -1.84 -7.73 7.84
N GLU A 18 -0.69 -8.14 7.33
CA GLU A 18 0.61 -7.86 7.95
C GLU A 18 0.93 -6.35 7.92
N ALA A 19 0.91 -5.74 6.73
CA ALA A 19 1.19 -4.32 6.52
C ALA A 19 0.22 -3.41 7.29
N PHE A 20 -1.03 -3.85 7.47
CA PHE A 20 -2.03 -3.11 8.21
C PHE A 20 -1.77 -3.06 9.71
N ASN A 21 -1.05 -4.03 10.28
CA ASN A 21 -0.66 -4.02 11.68
C ASN A 21 0.67 -3.31 11.97
N ALA A 22 1.39 -2.84 10.93
CA ALA A 22 2.64 -2.12 11.06
C ALA A 22 2.51 -0.80 11.86
N ASP A 23 3.61 -0.28 12.41
CA ASP A 23 3.62 1.05 13.06
C ASP A 23 3.53 2.18 12.02
N GLU A 24 4.17 1.96 10.87
CA GLU A 24 4.23 2.90 9.77
C GLU A 24 4.04 2.14 8.46
N LEU A 25 3.17 2.66 7.59
CA LEU A 25 2.94 2.13 6.25
C LEU A 25 3.09 3.25 5.23
N ARG A 26 3.94 3.02 4.23
CA ARG A 26 3.97 3.82 3.01
C ARG A 26 3.51 2.96 1.84
N SER A 27 2.77 3.53 0.89
CA SER A 27 2.35 2.77 -0.29
C SER A 27 2.35 3.59 -1.58
N TYR A 28 2.58 2.89 -2.69
CA TYR A 28 2.25 3.37 -4.03
C TYR A 28 1.09 2.53 -4.54
N VAL A 29 -0.07 3.14 -4.76
CA VAL A 29 -1.28 2.35 -4.93
C VAL A 29 -2.25 2.96 -5.94
N ASN A 30 -2.89 2.06 -6.70
CA ASN A 30 -4.12 2.35 -7.43
C ASN A 30 -5.29 1.77 -6.61
N LEU A 31 -5.94 2.61 -5.80
CA LEU A 31 -7.02 2.18 -4.90
C LEU A 31 -8.24 1.65 -5.66
N GLU A 32 -8.46 2.11 -6.88
CA GLU A 32 -9.48 1.55 -7.77
C GLU A 32 -9.20 0.07 -8.08
N ALA A 33 -8.03 -0.22 -8.65
CA ALA A 33 -7.62 -1.58 -8.98
C ALA A 33 -7.61 -2.50 -7.75
N VAL A 34 -7.11 -2.02 -6.61
CA VAL A 34 -7.11 -2.79 -5.36
C VAL A 34 -8.53 -3.12 -4.93
N SER A 35 -9.45 -2.16 -4.96
CA SER A 35 -10.83 -2.38 -4.50
C SER A 35 -11.65 -3.32 -5.39
N GLU A 36 -11.36 -3.37 -6.69
CA GLU A 36 -12.01 -4.29 -7.63
C GLU A 36 -11.61 -5.75 -7.34
N VAL A 37 -10.33 -5.96 -7.00
CA VAL A 37 -9.78 -7.29 -6.73
C VAL A 37 -10.07 -7.72 -5.30
N PHE A 38 -9.93 -6.80 -4.34
CA PHE A 38 -10.00 -7.02 -2.90
C PHE A 38 -11.09 -6.16 -2.26
N THR A 39 -12.33 -6.57 -2.46
CA THR A 39 -13.53 -5.92 -1.88
C THR A 39 -13.45 -5.70 -0.37
N ASP A 40 -12.74 -6.58 0.34
CA ASP A 40 -12.66 -6.55 1.81
C ASP A 40 -11.50 -5.69 2.33
N ASN A 41 -10.66 -5.14 1.45
CA ASN A 41 -9.45 -4.42 1.85
C ASN A 41 -9.77 -3.17 2.68
N ALA A 42 -10.79 -2.40 2.27
CA ALA A 42 -11.23 -1.22 3.01
C ALA A 42 -11.71 -1.55 4.42
N GLN A 43 -12.44 -2.67 4.59
CA GLN A 43 -12.86 -3.14 5.91
C GLN A 43 -11.66 -3.55 6.76
N LEU A 44 -10.72 -4.31 6.19
CA LEU A 44 -9.49 -4.73 6.90
C LEU A 44 -8.67 -3.53 7.37
N TYR A 45 -8.56 -2.49 6.54
CA TYR A 45 -7.91 -1.24 6.90
C TYR A 45 -8.62 -0.57 8.10
N GLN A 46 -9.94 -0.38 8.01
CA GLN A 46 -10.72 0.23 9.09
C GLN A 46 -10.62 -0.54 10.40
N GLU A 47 -10.63 -1.87 10.35
CA GLU A 47 -10.45 -2.72 11.52
C GLU A 47 -9.05 -2.57 12.12
N ALA A 48 -8.01 -2.44 11.29
CA ALA A 48 -6.66 -2.20 11.76
C ALA A 48 -6.51 -0.84 12.46
N GLN A 49 -7.10 0.22 11.90
CA GLN A 49 -7.09 1.56 12.52
C GLN A 49 -7.80 1.59 13.87
N LYS A 50 -8.92 0.87 14.00
CA LYS A 50 -9.61 0.73 15.30
C LYS A 50 -8.73 0.07 16.37
N ARG A 51 -7.87 -0.88 15.99
CA ARG A 51 -6.96 -1.57 16.90
C ARG A 51 -5.74 -0.72 17.28
N LYS A 52 -5.26 0.13 16.36
CA LYS A 52 -3.98 0.83 16.51
C LYS A 52 -4.06 2.27 15.98
N LYS A 53 -4.53 3.17 16.83
CA LYS A 53 -4.74 4.60 16.51
C LYS A 53 -3.47 5.43 16.28
N SER A 54 -2.28 4.88 16.52
CA SER A 54 -1.00 5.59 16.36
C SER A 54 -0.30 5.27 15.04
N LYS A 55 -0.96 4.53 14.14
CA LYS A 55 -0.36 4.05 12.91
C LYS A 55 -0.32 5.17 11.87
N LEU A 56 0.87 5.56 11.43
CA LEU A 56 1.01 6.51 10.34
C LEU A 56 0.90 5.79 8.99
N VAL A 57 -0.01 6.26 8.13
CA VAL A 57 -0.21 5.74 6.79
C VAL A 57 -0.03 6.88 5.79
N ARG A 58 0.88 6.68 4.82
CA ARG A 58 1.13 7.63 3.73
C ARG A 58 1.04 6.95 2.39
N GLU A 59 0.13 7.40 1.54
CA GLU A 59 -0.08 6.78 0.24
C GLU A 59 0.17 7.76 -0.90
N ILE A 60 0.93 7.34 -1.91
CA ILE A 60 1.02 8.03 -3.19
C ILE A 60 0.05 7.32 -4.14
N LEU A 61 -1.05 7.99 -4.45
CA LEU A 61 -2.14 7.43 -5.24
C LEU A 61 -1.94 7.68 -6.72
N ASP A 62 -2.44 6.73 -7.53
CA ASP A 62 -2.70 6.97 -8.94
C ASP A 62 -3.64 8.18 -9.13
N ALA A 63 -3.49 8.85 -10.27
CA ALA A 63 -4.20 10.09 -10.59
C ALA A 63 -5.68 9.88 -10.97
N SER A 64 -6.20 8.65 -10.95
CA SER A 64 -7.61 8.39 -11.31
C SER A 64 -8.58 9.02 -10.30
N ASP A 65 -9.67 9.62 -10.79
CA ASP A 65 -10.69 10.25 -9.94
C ASP A 65 -11.24 9.27 -8.88
N SER A 66 -11.38 8.00 -9.26
CA SER A 66 -11.81 6.89 -8.38
C SER A 66 -10.82 6.66 -7.23
N SER A 67 -9.51 6.66 -7.52
CA SER A 67 -8.47 6.53 -6.49
C SER A 67 -8.46 7.74 -5.56
N ILE A 68 -8.59 8.96 -6.10
CA ILE A 68 -8.60 10.21 -5.33
C ILE A 68 -9.83 10.27 -4.40
N ALA A 69 -11.01 9.89 -4.90
CA ALA A 69 -12.23 9.84 -4.09
C ALA A 69 -12.08 8.87 -2.91
N LYS A 70 -11.56 7.67 -3.15
CA LYS A 70 -11.30 6.68 -2.09
C LYS A 70 -10.26 7.16 -1.09
N GLY A 71 -9.15 7.74 -1.55
CA GLY A 71 -8.16 8.35 -0.66
C GLY A 71 -8.77 9.43 0.25
N SER A 72 -9.64 10.26 -0.31
CA SER A 72 -10.35 11.31 0.44
C SER A 72 -11.32 10.75 1.48
N GLU A 73 -11.89 9.56 1.27
CA GLU A 73 -12.70 8.88 2.27
C GLU A 73 -11.86 8.39 3.45
N PHE A 74 -10.65 7.89 3.19
CA PHE A 74 -9.70 7.43 4.22
C PHE A 74 -9.04 8.59 4.97
N ALA A 75 -8.82 9.73 4.32
CA ALA A 75 -8.23 10.94 4.92
C ALA A 75 -9.11 11.61 6.00
N LYS A 76 -10.27 11.04 6.33
CA LYS A 76 -11.02 11.38 7.54
C LYS A 76 -10.36 10.84 8.81
N ASP A 77 -9.38 9.95 8.68
CA ASP A 77 -8.53 9.44 9.76
C ASP A 77 -7.31 10.36 9.93
N ASP A 78 -7.09 10.85 11.15
CA ASP A 78 -5.99 11.76 11.50
C ASP A 78 -4.59 11.18 11.20
N ASN A 79 -4.47 9.87 10.97
CA ASN A 79 -3.19 9.23 10.68
C ASN A 79 -3.06 8.71 9.24
N PHE A 80 -3.97 9.11 8.35
CA PHE A 80 -3.91 8.81 6.93
C PHE A 80 -3.66 10.07 6.12
N ASP A 81 -2.49 10.15 5.50
CA ASP A 81 -2.18 11.17 4.51
C ASP A 81 -2.07 10.53 3.13
N PHE A 82 -2.51 11.25 2.10
CA PHE A 82 -2.22 10.84 0.73
C PHE A 82 -1.80 12.01 -0.14
N LYS A 83 -1.02 11.71 -1.17
CA LYS A 83 -0.72 12.62 -2.28
C LYS A 83 -1.03 11.92 -3.58
N THR A 84 -1.33 12.70 -4.61
CA THR A 84 -1.62 12.18 -5.94
C THR A 84 -0.46 12.48 -6.86
N SER A 85 -0.05 11.51 -7.67
CA SER A 85 0.91 11.81 -8.73
C SER A 85 0.24 12.65 -9.81
N LYS A 86 0.93 13.68 -10.31
CA LYS A 86 0.45 14.49 -11.45
C LYS A 86 0.53 13.74 -12.78
N THR A 87 1.31 12.66 -12.81
CA THR A 87 1.48 11.79 -13.98
C THR A 87 0.94 10.41 -13.64
N PRO A 88 0.14 9.77 -14.52
CA PRO A 88 -0.29 8.40 -14.30
C PRO A 88 0.94 7.53 -14.05
N MET A 89 1.05 7.04 -12.81
CA MET A 89 2.02 6.02 -12.50
C MET A 89 1.39 4.76 -13.07
N ASN A 90 2.05 4.04 -13.98
CA ASN A 90 1.48 2.83 -14.59
C ASN A 90 1.41 1.67 -13.57
N LEU A 91 0.73 1.91 -12.45
CA LEU A 91 0.43 1.05 -11.31
C LEU A 91 -0.89 0.30 -11.53
N SER A 92 -1.35 0.22 -12.79
CA SER A 92 -2.65 -0.34 -13.17
C SER A 92 -2.88 -1.76 -12.63
N SER A 93 -1.82 -2.45 -12.22
CA SER A 93 -1.92 -3.76 -11.62
C SER A 93 -0.93 -4.03 -10.48
N ILE A 94 -0.28 -3.01 -9.91
CA ILE A 94 0.72 -3.21 -8.87
C ILE A 94 0.41 -2.31 -7.69
N ASP A 95 0.41 -2.90 -6.51
CA ASP A 95 0.44 -2.20 -5.23
C ASP A 95 1.78 -2.48 -4.54
N VAL A 96 2.40 -1.43 -4.02
CA VAL A 96 3.70 -1.51 -3.35
C VAL A 96 3.56 -1.00 -1.94
N LEU A 97 3.88 -1.82 -0.96
CA LEU A 97 3.75 -1.52 0.47
C LEU A 97 5.14 -1.53 1.13
N ILE A 98 5.46 -0.51 1.92
CA ILE A 98 6.72 -0.38 2.64
C ILE A 98 6.41 -0.25 4.14
N TYR A 99 6.80 -1.24 4.94
CA TYR A 99 6.40 -1.36 6.35
C TYR A 99 7.37 -2.23 7.16
N ASP A 100 7.60 -1.92 8.44
CA ASP A 100 8.34 -2.74 9.42
C ASP A 100 9.60 -3.48 8.89
N GLY A 101 10.47 -2.80 8.14
CA GLY A 101 11.69 -3.39 7.58
C GLY A 101 11.49 -4.25 6.32
N LYS A 102 10.30 -4.19 5.71
CA LYS A 102 9.88 -4.99 4.56
C LYS A 102 9.35 -4.11 3.43
N VAL A 103 9.48 -4.62 2.22
CA VAL A 103 8.85 -4.08 1.02
C VAL A 103 8.05 -5.21 0.38
N ALA A 104 6.77 -4.99 0.17
CA ALA A 104 5.90 -5.92 -0.54
C ALA A 104 5.45 -5.33 -1.87
N THR A 105 5.32 -6.19 -2.87
CA THR A 105 4.68 -5.87 -4.14
C THR A 105 3.60 -6.89 -4.43
N ILE A 106 2.39 -6.41 -4.72
CA ILE A 106 1.25 -7.26 -5.04
C ILE A 106 0.83 -6.94 -6.47
N ASN A 107 0.86 -7.95 -7.34
CA ASN A 107 0.43 -7.87 -8.72
C ASN A 107 -0.96 -8.46 -8.87
N PHE A 108 -1.82 -7.78 -9.63
CA PHE A 108 -3.19 -8.17 -9.90
C PHE A 108 -3.42 -8.61 -11.35
N LYS A 109 -2.45 -8.38 -12.24
CA LYS A 109 -2.60 -8.66 -13.67
C LYS A 109 -2.33 -10.13 -13.95
N ASP A 110 -3.23 -10.75 -14.72
CA ASP A 110 -3.22 -12.15 -15.17
C ASP A 110 -3.36 -13.18 -14.03
N SER A 111 -2.57 -13.03 -12.97
CA SER A 111 -2.60 -13.83 -11.75
C SER A 111 -2.32 -12.96 -10.54
N ILE A 112 -3.05 -13.18 -9.44
CA ILE A 112 -2.80 -12.48 -8.18
C ILE A 112 -1.58 -13.09 -7.51
N THR A 113 -0.51 -12.31 -7.39
CA THR A 113 0.75 -12.76 -6.80
C THR A 113 1.31 -11.67 -5.90
N GLY A 114 1.91 -12.04 -4.78
CA GLY A 114 2.56 -11.13 -3.86
C GLY A 114 4.00 -11.56 -3.58
N THR A 115 4.90 -10.59 -3.44
CA THR A 115 6.26 -10.84 -2.99
C THR A 115 6.55 -9.92 -1.82
N VAL A 116 7.08 -10.46 -0.72
CA VAL A 116 7.56 -9.68 0.43
C VAL A 116 9.05 -9.89 0.58
N ILE A 117 9.80 -8.79 0.58
CA ILE A 117 11.25 -8.77 0.72
C ILE A 117 11.59 -8.13 2.07
N ALA A 118 12.18 -8.91 2.98
CA ALA A 118 12.76 -8.41 4.22
C ALA A 118 14.28 -8.26 4.05
N ASN A 119 14.69 -7.03 3.76
CA ASN A 119 16.08 -6.62 3.64
C ASN A 119 16.20 -5.17 4.08
N LYS A 120 17.11 -4.90 5.03
CA LYS A 120 17.27 -3.57 5.63
C LYS A 120 17.62 -2.51 4.58
N ASP A 121 18.63 -2.75 3.76
CA ASP A 121 19.09 -1.75 2.79
C ASP A 121 18.03 -1.47 1.72
N TYR A 122 17.33 -2.50 1.25
CA TYR A 122 16.23 -2.35 0.31
C TYR A 122 15.08 -1.55 0.91
N TYR A 123 14.68 -1.86 2.14
CA TYR A 123 13.64 -1.12 2.87
C TYR A 123 14.01 0.36 3.06
N GLU A 124 15.21 0.67 3.56
CA GLU A 124 15.65 2.05 3.78
C GLU A 124 15.74 2.82 2.45
N ASN A 125 16.24 2.19 1.38
CA ASN A 125 16.28 2.79 0.05
C ASN A 125 14.87 3.05 -0.51
N SER A 126 13.95 2.08 -0.38
CA SER A 126 12.56 2.26 -0.80
C SER A 126 11.85 3.37 -0.03
N LYS A 127 12.13 3.51 1.28
CA LYS A 127 11.65 4.63 2.10
C LYS A 127 12.22 5.96 1.62
N ALA A 128 13.53 6.05 1.39
CA ALA A 128 14.17 7.27 0.92
C ALA A 128 13.62 7.72 -0.44
N ILE A 129 13.37 6.77 -1.36
CA ILE A 129 12.73 7.06 -2.65
C ILE A 129 11.30 7.54 -2.45
N PHE A 130 10.53 6.90 -1.56
CA PHE A 130 9.17 7.35 -1.24
C PHE A 130 9.18 8.77 -0.69
N ASP A 131 10.01 9.07 0.30
CA ASP A 131 10.06 10.38 0.94
C ASP A 131 10.53 11.46 -0.05
N MET A 132 11.44 11.13 -0.97
CA MET A 132 11.82 12.03 -2.07
C MET A 132 10.62 12.35 -2.97
N LEU A 133 9.90 11.32 -3.45
CA LEU A 133 8.73 11.51 -4.31
C LEU A 133 7.62 12.26 -3.57
N TRP A 134 7.38 11.91 -2.31
CA TRP A 134 6.41 12.56 -1.44
C TRP A 134 6.67 14.06 -1.33
N ASN A 135 7.94 14.49 -1.20
CA ASN A 135 8.29 15.90 -1.09
C ASN A 135 8.22 16.66 -2.42
N MET A 136 8.23 15.96 -3.56
CA MET A 136 8.10 16.57 -4.88
C MET A 136 6.64 16.79 -5.33
N LEU A 137 5.70 16.04 -4.75
CA LEU A 137 4.26 16.14 -5.01
C LEU A 137 3.63 17.27 -4.18
#